data_AF-A0A2S9FEU3-F1
#
_entry.id   AF-A0A2S9FEU3-F1
#
_cell.length_a   1.000
_cell.length_b   1.000
_cell.length_c   1.000
_cell.angle_alpha   90.00
_cell.angle_beta   90.00
_cell.angle_gamma   90.00
#
_symmetry.space_group_name_H-M   'P 1'
#
loop_
_entity.id
_entity.type
_entity.pdbx_description
1 polymer ?
#
loop_
_entity_poly.entity_id
_entity_poly.type
_entity_poly.pdbx_seq_one_letter_code
_entity_poly.pdbx_strand_id
1 'polypeptide(L)'
;MNAPTVAVDPDKLMAFVLRSVEEAGAALNCALVVMGEELGYYRCLVEHGPSTPAELAEHTATDEHYAREWLNAQAAGSFIAYDSSTGRYHLPPEQAAALHDATSPAFVGGLFQLAYGTLRDASRVVEVARTGDGMGWGEHNSDVHVGCEKFFLPTYAAHIVDNWIPALEGVASRLVDGAHVVDVGCGHGGSTLLMAEAFPNSTFLGTDVHAGSVKTARQRARDGRAGPKVRFEVAAADQLSGGPYDLVTMFDCLHDMGDPIGAARQVR
;
A
#
# COMPACT_ATOMS: atom_id res chain seq x y z
N MET A 1 -27.99 27.37 35.18
CA MET A 1 -28.98 26.79 34.25
C MET A 1 -28.50 25.39 33.92
N ASN A 2 -29.19 24.36 34.41
CA ASN A 2 -28.85 22.98 34.04
C ASN A 2 -29.30 22.78 32.58
N ALA A 3 -28.36 22.42 31.70
CA ALA A 3 -28.72 22.02 30.35
C ALA A 3 -29.71 20.85 30.44
N PRO A 4 -30.80 20.83 29.65
CA PRO A 4 -31.73 19.71 29.65
C PRO A 4 -30.96 18.44 29.28
N THR A 5 -31.02 17.44 30.16
CA THR A 5 -30.47 16.11 29.88
C THR A 5 -31.29 15.49 28.76
N VAL A 6 -30.68 15.38 27.58
CA VAL A 6 -31.26 14.67 26.44
C VAL A 6 -31.37 13.19 26.83
N ALA A 7 -32.58 12.62 26.77
CA ALA A 7 -32.79 11.21 27.04
C ALA A 7 -32.08 10.37 25.97
N VAL A 8 -31.29 9.38 26.39
CA VAL A 8 -30.64 8.42 25.49
C VAL A 8 -31.68 7.45 24.95
N ASP A 9 -31.72 7.29 23.63
CA ASP A 9 -32.51 6.30 22.93
C ASP A 9 -31.77 4.95 22.92
N PRO A 10 -32.29 3.90 23.60
CA PRO A 10 -31.59 2.61 23.72
C PRO A 10 -31.32 1.93 22.39
N ASP A 11 -32.20 2.07 21.40
CA ASP A 11 -32.05 1.42 20.10
C ASP A 11 -30.92 2.09 19.30
N LYS A 12 -30.87 3.43 19.31
CA LYS A 12 -29.78 4.19 18.69
C LYS A 12 -28.44 3.93 19.37
N LEU A 13 -28.43 3.80 20.70
CA LEU A 13 -27.23 3.46 21.45
C LEU A 13 -26.70 2.09 21.01
N MET A 14 -27.55 1.07 21.00
CA MET A 14 -27.11 -0.29 20.64
C MET A 14 -26.66 -0.40 19.19
N ALA A 15 -27.31 0.29 18.26
CA ALA A 15 -26.86 0.35 16.87
C ALA A 15 -25.45 0.96 16.75
N PHE A 16 -25.17 2.03 17.50
CA PHE A 16 -23.83 2.64 17.52
C PHE A 16 -22.78 1.74 18.19
N VAL A 17 -23.14 1.04 19.28
CA VAL A 17 -22.25 0.08 19.94
C VAL A 17 -21.85 -1.04 18.98
N LEU A 18 -22.80 -1.63 18.25
CA LEU A 18 -22.51 -2.70 17.29
C LEU A 18 -21.57 -2.23 16.18
N ARG A 19 -21.85 -1.07 15.57
CA ARG A 19 -20.95 -0.45 14.59
C ARG A 19 -19.55 -0.19 15.17
N SER A 20 -19.47 0.25 16.42
CA SER A 20 -18.18 0.53 17.08
C SER A 20 -17.37 -0.74 17.29
N VAL A 21 -18.03 -1.86 17.61
CA VAL A 21 -17.39 -3.17 17.74
C VAL A 21 -16.90 -3.69 16.39
N GLU A 22 -17.68 -3.52 15.32
CA GLU A 22 -17.28 -3.87 13.95
C GLU A 22 -16.03 -3.08 13.52
N GLU A 23 -16.01 -1.77 13.74
CA GLU A 23 -14.87 -0.90 13.40
C GLU A 23 -13.60 -1.29 14.18
N ALA A 24 -13.73 -1.51 15.49
CA ALA A 24 -12.62 -1.95 16.32
C ALA A 24 -12.11 -3.34 15.89
N GLY A 25 -13.02 -4.25 15.53
CA GLY A 25 -12.67 -5.57 15.00
C GLY A 25 -11.91 -5.49 13.68
N ALA A 26 -12.33 -4.61 12.76
CA ALA A 26 -11.64 -4.38 11.50
C ALA A 26 -10.22 -3.83 11.70
N ALA A 27 -10.04 -2.88 12.63
CA ALA A 27 -8.73 -2.34 12.98
C ALA A 27 -7.80 -3.42 13.56
N LEU A 28 -8.30 -4.27 14.47
CA LEU A 28 -7.52 -5.37 15.03
C LEU A 28 -7.16 -6.43 13.98
N ASN A 29 -8.05 -6.69 13.03
CA ASN A 29 -7.78 -7.64 11.94
C ASN A 29 -6.63 -7.22 11.04
N CYS A 30 -6.32 -5.92 10.93
CA CYS A 30 -5.16 -5.45 10.16
C CYS A 30 -3.85 -6.10 10.66
N ALA A 31 -3.68 -6.22 11.98
CA ALA A 31 -2.51 -6.88 12.55
C ALA A 31 -2.49 -8.40 12.25
N LEU A 32 -3.65 -9.04 12.16
CA LEU A 32 -3.74 -10.47 11.83
C LEU A 32 -3.44 -10.74 10.35
N VAL A 33 -3.87 -9.86 9.43
CA VAL A 33 -3.50 -9.97 8.02
C VAL A 33 -1.98 -9.82 7.85
N VAL A 34 -1.38 -8.81 8.49
CA VAL A 34 0.08 -8.61 8.47
C VAL A 34 0.81 -9.83 9.05
N MET A 35 0.36 -10.34 10.20
CA MET A 35 0.90 -11.57 10.80
C MET A 35 0.81 -12.77 9.84
N GLY A 36 -0.33 -12.93 9.15
CA GLY A 36 -0.55 -14.01 8.19
C GLY A 36 0.39 -13.94 6.98
N GLU A 37 0.68 -12.74 6.49
CA GLU A 37 1.67 -12.52 5.42
C GLU A 37 3.09 -12.82 5.92
N GLU A 38 3.48 -12.26 7.07
CA GLU A 38 4.83 -12.42 7.65
C GLU A 38 5.18 -13.87 7.98
N LEU A 39 4.22 -14.61 8.54
CA LEU A 39 4.38 -16.04 8.86
C LEU A 39 4.19 -16.96 7.64
N GLY A 40 3.78 -16.41 6.49
CA GLY A 40 3.56 -17.16 5.26
C GLY A 40 2.31 -18.05 5.29
N TYR A 41 1.31 -17.73 6.11
CA TYR A 41 0.10 -18.53 6.27
C TYR A 41 -0.77 -18.51 5.01
N TYR A 42 -0.98 -17.35 4.40
CA TYR A 42 -1.72 -17.26 3.13
C TYR A 42 -1.01 -18.03 2.01
N ARG A 43 0.32 -17.88 1.89
CA ARG A 43 1.13 -18.65 0.94
C ARG A 43 0.97 -20.15 1.16
N CYS A 44 1.06 -20.61 2.42
CA CYS A 44 0.91 -22.02 2.76
C CYS A 44 -0.45 -22.57 2.32
N LEU A 45 -1.55 -21.86 2.57
CA LEU A 45 -2.90 -22.28 2.18
C LEU A 45 -3.09 -22.34 0.66
N VAL A 46 -2.38 -21.52 -0.11
CA VAL A 46 -2.36 -21.59 -1.58
C VAL A 46 -1.54 -22.77 -2.07
N GLU A 47 -0.32 -22.95 -1.54
CA GLU A 47 0.62 -23.98 -2.01
C GLU A 47 0.23 -25.40 -1.60
N HIS A 48 -0.33 -25.57 -0.39
CA HIS A 48 -0.65 -26.88 0.19
C HIS A 48 -2.16 -27.17 0.21
N GLY A 49 -3.00 -26.20 -0.15
CA GLY A 49 -4.45 -26.34 -0.14
C GLY A 49 -5.07 -26.38 1.26
N PRO A 50 -6.27 -26.97 1.43
CA PRO A 50 -6.97 -26.99 2.71
C PRO A 50 -6.17 -27.66 3.83
N SER A 51 -5.85 -26.92 4.90
CA SER A 51 -5.00 -27.36 6.01
C SER A 51 -5.73 -27.36 7.36
N THR A 52 -5.33 -28.25 8.25
CA THR A 52 -5.60 -28.17 9.69
C THR A 52 -4.61 -27.22 10.37
N PRO A 53 -4.86 -26.78 11.63
CA PRO A 53 -3.90 -25.97 12.36
C PRO A 53 -2.52 -26.62 12.53
N ALA A 54 -2.48 -27.95 12.72
CA ALA A 54 -1.23 -28.69 12.87
C ALA A 54 -0.41 -28.71 11.58
N GLU A 55 -1.05 -28.96 10.44
CA GLU A 55 -0.38 -28.96 9.13
C GLU A 55 0.12 -27.56 8.75
N LEU A 56 -0.70 -26.52 8.98
CA LEU A 56 -0.27 -25.14 8.77
C LEU A 56 0.97 -24.83 9.60
N ALA A 57 0.90 -25.11 10.90
CA ALA A 57 2.00 -24.87 11.84
C ALA A 57 3.29 -25.61 11.46
N GLU A 58 3.17 -26.86 11.02
CA GLU A 58 4.30 -27.66 10.53
C GLU A 58 4.93 -27.03 9.27
N HIS A 59 4.11 -26.67 8.28
CA HIS A 59 4.59 -26.11 7.01
C HIS A 59 5.22 -24.72 7.16
N THR A 60 4.82 -23.95 8.16
CA THR A 60 5.28 -22.57 8.38
C THR A 60 6.26 -22.44 9.54
N ALA A 61 6.65 -23.57 10.17
CA ALA A 61 7.51 -23.61 11.35
C ALA A 61 7.02 -22.70 12.50
N THR A 62 5.70 -22.69 12.73
CA THR A 62 5.05 -21.95 13.82
C THR A 62 4.43 -22.90 14.84
N ASP A 63 3.97 -22.37 15.96
CA ASP A 63 3.26 -23.16 16.97
C ASP A 63 1.79 -23.42 16.57
N GLU A 64 1.29 -24.63 16.84
CA GLU A 64 -0.07 -25.06 16.49
C GLU A 64 -1.16 -24.21 17.15
N HIS A 65 -0.96 -23.78 18.40
CA HIS A 65 -1.95 -22.96 19.11
C HIS A 65 -2.10 -21.59 18.44
N TYR A 66 -0.99 -20.94 18.09
CA TYR A 66 -1.05 -19.66 17.37
C TYR A 66 -1.64 -19.81 15.97
N ALA A 67 -1.28 -20.86 15.24
CA ALA A 67 -1.88 -21.15 13.93
C ALA A 67 -3.39 -21.36 14.05
N ARG A 68 -3.84 -22.08 15.08
CA ARG A 68 -5.28 -22.33 15.34
C ARG A 68 -6.04 -21.04 15.64
N GLU A 69 -5.54 -20.19 16.53
CA GLU A 69 -6.21 -18.93 16.86
C GLU A 69 -6.28 -17.99 15.66
N TRP A 70 -5.21 -17.91 14.87
CA TRP A 70 -5.21 -17.13 13.64
C TRP A 70 -6.22 -17.66 12.63
N LEU A 71 -6.24 -18.98 12.38
CA LEU A 71 -7.18 -19.63 11.47
C LEU A 71 -8.65 -19.38 11.89
N ASN A 72 -8.94 -19.49 13.19
CA ASN A 72 -10.26 -19.22 13.74
C ASN A 72 -10.67 -17.75 13.53
N ALA A 73 -9.78 -16.81 13.83
CA ALA A 73 -10.06 -15.38 13.66
C ALA A 73 -10.29 -15.00 12.19
N GLN A 74 -9.44 -15.49 11.28
CA GLN A 74 -9.58 -15.24 9.85
C GLN A 74 -10.83 -15.90 9.25
N ALA A 75 -11.21 -17.09 9.73
CA ALA A 75 -12.44 -17.76 9.30
C ALA A 75 -13.69 -17.01 9.79
N ALA A 76 -13.69 -16.57 11.05
CA ALA A 76 -14.78 -15.75 11.60
C ALA A 76 -14.92 -14.40 10.87
N GLY A 77 -13.80 -13.81 10.45
CA GLY A 77 -13.77 -12.59 9.64
C GLY A 77 -14.07 -12.80 8.15
N SER A 78 -14.29 -14.03 7.69
CA SER A 78 -14.49 -14.39 6.27
C SER A 78 -13.30 -14.07 5.34
N PHE A 79 -12.08 -14.00 5.88
CA PHE A 79 -10.83 -13.86 5.13
C PHE A 79 -10.31 -15.21 4.62
N ILE A 80 -10.64 -16.28 5.34
CA ILE A 80 -10.46 -17.68 4.90
C ILE A 80 -11.77 -18.44 5.15
N ALA A 81 -11.91 -19.61 4.54
CA ALA A 81 -13.07 -20.47 4.74
C ALA A 81 -12.72 -21.67 5.63
N TYR A 82 -13.68 -22.09 6.45
CA TYR A 82 -13.60 -23.28 7.29
C TYR A 82 -14.66 -24.30 6.87
N ASP A 83 -14.23 -25.53 6.61
CA ASP A 83 -15.10 -26.66 6.33
C ASP A 83 -15.28 -27.50 7.60
N SER A 84 -16.47 -27.43 8.19
CA SER A 84 -16.82 -28.16 9.42
C SER A 84 -16.89 -29.68 9.22
N SER A 85 -17.04 -30.17 7.99
CA SER A 85 -17.12 -31.61 7.71
C SER A 85 -15.75 -32.27 7.73
N THR A 86 -14.71 -31.53 7.37
CA THR A 86 -13.32 -32.01 7.31
C THR A 86 -12.44 -31.41 8.42
N GLY A 87 -12.90 -30.35 9.09
CA GLY A 87 -12.14 -29.61 10.08
C GLY A 87 -10.96 -28.82 9.49
N ARG A 88 -11.03 -28.49 8.20
CA ARG A 88 -9.93 -27.86 7.44
C ARG A 88 -10.27 -26.43 7.05
N TYR A 89 -9.24 -25.61 6.98
CA TYR A 89 -9.30 -24.21 6.56
C TYR A 89 -8.69 -24.09 5.17
N HIS A 90 -9.25 -23.24 4.31
CA HIS A 90 -8.71 -22.97 2.98
C HIS A 90 -8.85 -21.50 2.63
N LEU A 91 -7.96 -21.02 1.78
CA LEU A 91 -8.04 -19.68 1.20
C LEU A 91 -8.78 -19.78 -0.14
N PRO A 92 -10.02 -19.26 -0.27
CA PRO A 92 -10.73 -19.33 -1.54
C PRO A 92 -10.02 -18.49 -2.62
N PRO A 93 -10.23 -18.79 -3.91
CA PRO A 93 -9.46 -18.18 -5.01
C PRO A 93 -9.54 -16.65 -5.04
N GLU A 94 -10.70 -16.07 -4.74
CA GLU A 94 -10.92 -14.62 -4.72
C GLU A 94 -10.10 -13.96 -3.60
N GLN A 95 -10.10 -14.54 -2.40
CA GLN A 95 -9.27 -14.08 -1.28
C GLN A 95 -7.79 -14.31 -1.56
N ALA A 96 -7.41 -15.39 -2.26
CA ALA A 96 -6.02 -15.62 -2.66
C ALA A 96 -5.52 -14.53 -3.62
N ALA A 97 -6.33 -14.16 -4.62
CA ALA A 97 -6.01 -13.07 -5.54
C ALA A 97 -5.88 -11.71 -4.82
N ALA A 98 -6.62 -11.51 -3.72
CA ALA A 98 -6.63 -10.25 -2.98
C ALA A 98 -5.58 -10.17 -1.85
N LEU A 99 -5.21 -11.29 -1.23
CA LEU A 99 -4.36 -11.32 -0.02
C LEU A 99 -2.99 -11.98 -0.24
N HIS A 100 -2.81 -12.72 -1.33
CA HIS A 100 -1.56 -13.46 -1.59
C HIS A 100 -0.89 -13.05 -2.91
N ASP A 101 -1.64 -12.92 -4.00
CA ASP A 101 -1.08 -12.59 -5.31
C ASP A 101 -0.73 -11.10 -5.42
N ALA A 102 0.51 -10.75 -5.11
CA ALA A 102 1.01 -9.37 -5.21
C ALA A 102 1.10 -8.83 -6.66
N THR A 103 0.79 -9.64 -7.69
CA THR A 103 0.71 -9.18 -9.09
C THR A 103 -0.71 -8.86 -9.52
N SER A 104 -1.70 -9.29 -8.75
CA SER A 104 -3.11 -9.02 -9.01
C SER A 104 -3.44 -7.55 -8.78
N PRO A 105 -4.16 -6.87 -9.69
CA PRO A 105 -4.65 -5.50 -9.43
C PRO A 105 -5.70 -5.45 -8.30
N ALA A 106 -6.24 -6.60 -7.88
CA ALA A 106 -7.12 -6.71 -6.72
C ALA A 106 -6.35 -6.97 -5.41
N PHE A 107 -5.01 -6.98 -5.43
CA PHE A 107 -4.21 -7.18 -4.24
C PHE A 107 -4.41 -6.02 -3.24
N VAL A 108 -4.84 -6.35 -2.03
CA VAL A 108 -5.13 -5.40 -0.95
C VAL A 108 -4.27 -5.63 0.29
N GLY A 109 -3.34 -6.60 0.28
CA GLY A 109 -2.46 -6.87 1.43
C GLY A 109 -1.65 -5.64 1.87
N GLY A 110 -1.18 -4.84 0.92
CA GLY A 110 -0.49 -3.57 1.20
C GLY A 110 -1.32 -2.56 2.00
N LEU A 111 -2.63 -2.52 1.79
CA LEU A 111 -3.54 -1.63 2.52
C LEU A 111 -3.61 -2.01 4.02
N PHE A 112 -3.63 -3.30 4.34
CA PHE A 112 -3.60 -3.76 5.73
C PHE A 112 -2.27 -3.43 6.41
N GLN A 113 -1.14 -3.58 5.70
CA GLN A 113 0.17 -3.19 6.23
C GLN A 113 0.26 -1.66 6.45
N LEU A 114 -0.26 -0.87 5.51
CA LEU A 114 -0.34 0.58 5.63
C LEU A 114 -1.16 0.97 6.88
N ALA A 115 -2.37 0.43 7.03
CA ALA A 115 -3.24 0.71 8.16
C ALA A 115 -2.61 0.28 9.50
N TYR A 116 -1.98 -0.90 9.55
CA TYR A 116 -1.23 -1.37 10.71
C TYR A 116 -0.09 -0.40 11.09
N GLY A 117 0.68 0.04 10.10
CA GLY A 117 1.72 1.07 10.28
C GLY A 117 1.15 2.37 10.85
N THR A 118 0.06 2.89 10.27
CA THR A 118 -0.58 4.12 10.76
C THR A 118 -1.08 3.99 12.20
N LEU A 119 -1.66 2.85 12.58
CA LEU A 119 -2.11 2.60 13.96
C LEU A 119 -0.94 2.58 14.95
N ARG A 120 0.25 2.08 14.55
CA ARG A 120 1.46 2.12 15.37
C ARG A 120 1.96 3.54 15.61
N ASP A 121 1.71 4.46 14.69
CA ASP A 121 2.06 5.88 14.82
C ASP A 121 1.01 6.70 15.59
N ALA A 122 -0.12 6.11 16.00
CA ALA A 122 -1.27 6.85 16.53
C ALA A 122 -0.94 7.73 17.76
N SER A 123 -0.04 7.28 18.65
CA SER A 123 0.39 8.08 19.80
C SER A 123 1.06 9.39 19.37
N ARG A 124 1.87 9.35 18.31
CA ARG A 124 2.54 10.53 17.75
C ARG A 124 1.54 11.48 17.12
N VAL A 125 0.56 10.95 16.40
CA VAL A 125 -0.54 11.75 15.80
C VAL A 125 -1.30 12.52 16.88
N VAL A 126 -1.57 11.88 18.02
CA VAL A 126 -2.22 12.54 19.17
C VAL A 126 -1.38 13.68 19.74
N GLU A 127 -0.04 13.57 19.72
CA GLU A 127 0.85 14.64 20.17
C GLU A 127 0.84 15.84 19.24
N VAL A 128 1.05 15.64 17.94
CA VAL A 128 1.10 16.73 16.94
C VAL A 128 -0.25 17.44 16.79
N ALA A 129 -1.36 16.71 16.98
CA ALA A 129 -2.70 17.30 16.99
C ALA A 129 -2.90 18.35 18.10
N ARG A 130 -2.13 18.30 19.20
CA ARG A 130 -2.21 19.31 20.28
C ARG A 130 -1.54 20.62 19.91
N THR A 131 -0.49 20.56 19.09
CA THR A 131 0.27 21.74 18.66
C THR A 131 -0.24 22.31 17.34
N GLY A 132 -1.05 21.55 16.59
CA GLY A 132 -1.49 21.91 15.26
C GLY A 132 -0.38 21.76 14.22
N ASP A 133 0.70 21.05 14.56
CA ASP A 133 1.76 20.72 13.62
C ASP A 133 1.37 19.49 12.78
N GLY A 134 2.09 19.25 11.70
CA GLY A 134 1.93 18.08 10.85
C GLY A 134 2.80 16.91 11.30
N MET A 135 2.50 15.72 10.77
CA MET A 135 3.44 14.60 10.73
C MET A 135 3.85 14.41 9.27
N GLY A 136 5.12 14.61 8.97
CA GLY A 136 5.64 14.47 7.61
C GLY A 136 5.68 13.01 7.16
N TRP A 137 5.60 12.79 5.85
CA TRP A 137 5.65 11.45 5.24
C TRP A 137 6.83 10.60 5.74
N GLY A 138 8.01 11.20 5.86
CA GLY A 138 9.23 10.53 6.33
C GLY A 138 9.29 10.27 7.84
N GLU A 139 8.35 10.79 8.64
CA GLU A 139 8.28 10.54 10.09
C GLU A 139 7.50 9.26 10.43
N HIS A 140 6.74 8.73 9.47
CA HIS A 140 6.05 7.46 9.64
C HIS A 140 7.01 6.29 9.79
N ASN A 141 6.56 5.21 10.43
CA ASN A 141 7.31 3.96 10.44
C ASN A 141 7.30 3.29 9.04
N SER A 142 8.20 2.31 8.87
CA SER A 142 8.42 1.67 7.58
C SER A 142 7.21 0.93 7.00
N ASP A 143 6.27 0.46 7.84
CA ASP A 143 5.08 -0.24 7.35
C ASP A 143 4.17 0.68 6.53
N VAL A 144 4.15 1.98 6.83
CA VAL A 144 3.40 2.97 6.04
C VAL A 144 4.01 3.07 4.64
N HIS A 145 5.32 3.22 4.52
CA HIS A 145 6.00 3.34 3.21
C HIS A 145 5.92 2.05 2.40
N VAL A 146 6.14 0.90 3.03
CA VAL A 146 6.12 -0.41 2.38
C VAL A 146 4.71 -0.81 2.01
N GLY A 147 3.74 -0.63 2.92
CA GLY A 147 2.34 -0.94 2.68
C GLY A 147 1.73 -0.09 1.58
N CYS A 148 2.02 1.22 1.56
CA CYS A 148 1.58 2.13 0.51
C CYS A 148 2.05 1.66 -0.87
N GLU A 149 3.35 1.38 -1.04
CA GLU A 149 3.84 0.83 -2.31
C GLU A 149 3.17 -0.50 -2.67
N LYS A 150 3.12 -1.45 -1.73
CA LYS A 150 2.54 -2.78 -1.96
C LYS A 150 1.08 -2.69 -2.41
N PHE A 151 0.35 -1.67 -1.98
CA PHE A 151 -1.05 -1.47 -2.34
C PHE A 151 -1.20 -0.88 -3.76
N PHE A 152 -0.40 0.13 -4.09
CA PHE A 152 -0.54 0.83 -5.36
C PHE A 152 0.18 0.17 -6.53
N LEU A 153 1.33 -0.46 -6.29
CA LEU A 153 2.19 -1.02 -7.35
C LEU A 153 1.47 -2.02 -8.26
N PRO A 154 0.62 -2.95 -7.78
CA PRO A 154 -0.08 -3.90 -8.66
C PRO A 154 -1.04 -3.19 -9.62
N THR A 155 -1.76 -2.19 -9.14
CA THR A 155 -2.64 -1.34 -9.98
C THR A 155 -1.81 -0.57 -11.01
N TYR A 156 -0.67 -0.01 -10.59
CA TYR A 156 0.25 0.70 -11.50
C TYR A 156 0.80 -0.23 -12.59
N ALA A 157 1.22 -1.44 -12.23
CA ALA A 157 1.70 -2.44 -13.17
C ALA A 157 0.61 -2.85 -14.18
N ALA A 158 -0.64 -2.99 -13.72
CA ALA A 158 -1.76 -3.36 -14.59
C ALA A 158 -2.23 -2.24 -15.53
N HIS A 159 -1.96 -0.98 -15.21
CA HIS A 159 -2.61 0.14 -15.90
C HIS A 159 -1.71 1.22 -16.49
N ILE A 160 -0.52 1.50 -15.94
CA ILE A 160 0.31 2.62 -16.43
C ILE A 160 0.62 2.46 -17.92
N VAL A 161 1.19 1.32 -18.31
CA VAL A 161 1.72 1.09 -19.67
C VAL A 161 0.60 0.85 -20.68
N ASP A 162 -0.37 0.01 -20.31
CA ASP A 162 -1.38 -0.49 -21.25
C ASP A 162 -2.65 0.37 -21.32
N ASN A 163 -2.94 1.18 -20.30
CA ASN A 163 -4.21 1.91 -20.19
C ASN A 163 -4.02 3.42 -20.03
N TRP A 164 -3.24 3.87 -19.03
CA TRP A 164 -3.16 5.28 -18.66
C TRP A 164 -2.29 6.09 -19.63
N ILE A 165 -1.10 5.61 -19.96
CA ILE A 165 -0.23 6.28 -20.95
C ILE A 165 -0.89 6.35 -22.33
N PRO A 166 -1.48 5.25 -22.87
CA PRO A 166 -2.17 5.30 -24.16
C PRO A 166 -3.40 6.22 -24.21
N ALA A 167 -4.02 6.50 -23.06
CA ALA A 167 -5.14 7.44 -22.97
C ALA A 167 -4.70 8.91 -23.16
N LEU A 168 -3.42 9.22 -23.03
CA LEU A 168 -2.86 10.55 -23.27
C LEU A 168 -2.44 10.67 -24.75
N GLU A 169 -3.12 11.55 -25.49
CA GLU A 169 -2.91 11.69 -26.94
C GLU A 169 -1.43 11.97 -27.30
N GLY A 170 -0.83 11.07 -28.07
CA GLY A 170 0.55 11.18 -28.56
C GLY A 170 1.66 10.93 -27.53
N VAL A 171 1.34 10.66 -26.26
CA VAL A 171 2.36 10.44 -25.21
C VAL A 171 3.05 9.09 -25.39
N ALA A 172 2.29 8.02 -25.65
CA ALA A 172 2.86 6.69 -25.87
C ALA A 172 3.92 6.68 -27.00
N SER A 173 3.61 7.30 -28.14
CA SER A 173 4.57 7.41 -29.25
C SER A 173 5.81 8.21 -28.87
N ARG A 174 5.65 9.32 -28.14
CA ARG A 174 6.80 10.12 -27.67
C ARG A 174 7.71 9.31 -26.74
N LEU A 175 7.14 8.53 -25.82
CA LEU A 175 7.91 7.69 -24.90
C LEU A 175 8.67 6.57 -25.64
N VAL A 176 8.07 5.99 -26.70
CA VAL A 176 8.72 5.01 -27.57
C VAL A 176 9.90 5.62 -28.35
N ASP A 177 9.73 6.81 -28.91
CA ASP A 177 10.79 7.51 -29.66
C ASP A 177 11.93 7.97 -28.73
N GLY A 178 11.58 8.34 -27.50
CA GLY A 178 12.50 8.80 -26.46
C GLY A 178 12.09 10.18 -25.95
N ALA A 179 11.79 10.24 -24.66
CA ALA A 179 11.27 11.40 -23.97
C ALA A 179 11.94 11.60 -22.60
N HIS A 180 11.84 12.80 -22.05
CA HIS A 180 12.30 13.15 -20.71
C HIS A 180 11.12 13.13 -19.75
N VAL A 181 11.13 12.18 -18.82
CA VAL A 181 10.02 11.95 -17.88
C VAL A 181 10.47 12.25 -16.45
N VAL A 182 9.62 12.94 -15.69
CA VAL A 182 9.77 13.07 -14.24
C VAL A 182 8.57 12.48 -13.51
N ASP A 183 8.84 11.67 -12.50
CA ASP A 183 7.85 11.05 -11.63
C ASP A 183 7.96 11.66 -10.22
N VAL A 184 7.01 12.52 -9.87
CA VAL A 184 7.03 13.33 -8.65
C VAL A 184 6.29 12.60 -7.54
N GLY A 185 6.90 12.49 -6.36
CA GLY A 185 6.41 11.63 -5.29
C GLY A 185 6.60 10.15 -5.63
N CYS A 186 7.76 9.79 -6.19
CA CYS A 186 7.99 8.44 -6.72
C CYS A 186 8.06 7.34 -5.66
N GLY A 187 8.13 7.68 -4.36
CA GLY A 187 8.28 6.74 -3.27
C GLY A 187 9.47 5.80 -3.48
N HIS A 188 9.21 4.49 -3.41
CA HIS A 188 10.21 3.44 -3.64
C HIS A 188 10.54 3.21 -5.13
N GLY A 189 10.01 4.03 -6.04
CA GLY A 189 10.37 4.07 -7.45
C GLY A 189 9.65 3.06 -8.34
N GLY A 190 8.62 2.37 -7.83
CA GLY A 190 7.90 1.33 -8.56
C GLY A 190 7.31 1.80 -9.90
N SER A 191 6.53 2.88 -9.88
CA SER A 191 5.97 3.51 -11.10
C SER A 191 7.06 3.96 -12.08
N THR A 192 8.11 4.60 -11.57
CA THR A 192 9.24 5.07 -12.39
C THR A 192 9.94 3.91 -13.09
N LEU A 193 10.21 2.81 -12.38
CA LEU A 193 10.87 1.62 -12.93
C LEU A 193 10.00 0.89 -13.93
N LEU A 194 8.69 0.77 -13.67
CA LEU A 194 7.73 0.18 -14.62
C LEU A 194 7.70 0.95 -15.95
N MET A 195 7.63 2.28 -15.91
CA MET A 195 7.69 3.09 -17.12
C MET A 195 9.05 2.96 -17.81
N ALA A 196 10.15 2.95 -17.06
CA ALA A 196 11.49 2.84 -17.63
C ALA A 196 11.75 1.51 -18.34
N GLU A 197 11.18 0.42 -17.83
CA GLU A 197 11.23 -0.89 -18.47
C GLU A 197 10.44 -0.90 -19.78
N ALA A 198 9.24 -0.32 -19.80
CA ALA A 198 8.39 -0.27 -20.98
C ALA A 198 8.91 0.67 -22.09
N PHE A 199 9.62 1.73 -21.73
CA PHE A 199 10.06 2.79 -22.65
C PHE A 199 11.58 3.04 -22.58
N PRO A 200 12.42 2.08 -23.03
CA PRO A 200 13.88 2.11 -22.82
C PRO A 200 14.61 3.22 -23.60
N ASN A 201 13.95 3.86 -24.57
CA ASN A 201 14.50 5.00 -25.28
C ASN A 201 14.42 6.29 -24.46
N SER A 202 13.46 6.38 -23.53
CA SER A 202 13.23 7.54 -22.66
C SER A 202 14.18 7.59 -21.46
N THR A 203 14.29 8.77 -20.84
CA THR A 203 15.00 9.00 -19.59
C THR A 203 14.02 9.36 -18.48
N PHE A 204 14.26 8.83 -17.29
CA PHE A 204 13.37 8.91 -16.14
C PHE A 204 14.08 9.48 -14.93
N LEU A 205 13.46 10.48 -14.30
CA LEU A 205 13.82 11.01 -13.01
C LEU A 205 12.68 10.77 -12.02
N GLY A 206 12.88 9.92 -11.03
CA GLY A 206 11.97 9.86 -9.87
C GLY A 206 12.41 10.84 -8.78
N THR A 207 11.50 11.65 -8.25
CA THR A 207 11.79 12.56 -7.13
C THR A 207 10.86 12.28 -5.97
N ASP A 208 11.39 12.28 -4.74
CA ASP A 208 10.61 12.20 -3.51
C ASP A 208 11.25 13.02 -2.40
N VAL A 209 10.46 13.55 -1.46
CA VAL A 209 10.98 14.29 -0.30
C VAL A 209 11.60 13.36 0.75
N HIS A 210 11.20 12.08 0.77
CA HIS A 210 11.68 11.12 1.74
C HIS A 210 12.95 10.41 1.26
N ALA A 211 14.08 10.78 1.87
CA ALA A 211 15.39 10.22 1.55
C ALA A 211 15.48 8.70 1.70
N GLY A 212 14.73 8.12 2.66
CA GLY A 212 14.62 6.66 2.83
C GLY A 212 14.01 5.98 1.61
N SER A 213 12.91 6.55 1.09
CA SER A 213 12.25 6.02 -0.11
C SER A 213 13.14 6.10 -1.35
N VAL A 214 13.81 7.25 -1.56
CA VAL A 214 14.77 7.43 -2.67
C VAL A 214 15.96 6.49 -2.55
N LYS A 215 16.44 6.19 -1.33
CA LYS A 215 17.49 5.20 -1.13
C LYS A 215 17.05 3.80 -1.60
N THR A 216 15.82 3.39 -1.27
CA THR A 216 15.23 2.12 -1.74
C THR A 216 15.09 2.12 -3.26
N ALA A 217 14.58 3.20 -3.86
CA ALA A 217 14.42 3.34 -5.30
C ALA A 217 15.76 3.19 -6.04
N ARG A 218 16.82 3.88 -5.56
CA ARG A 218 18.19 3.77 -6.09
C ARG A 218 18.73 2.35 -5.97
N GLN A 219 18.48 1.66 -4.86
CA GLN A 219 18.92 0.28 -4.67
C GLN A 219 18.27 -0.64 -5.70
N ARG A 220 16.96 -0.55 -5.88
CA ARG A 220 16.22 -1.37 -6.85
C ARG A 220 16.58 -1.07 -8.30
N ALA A 221 16.82 0.20 -8.64
CA ALA A 221 17.34 0.55 -9.96
C ALA A 221 18.68 -0.17 -10.23
N ARG A 222 19.58 -0.25 -9.24
CA ARG A 222 20.83 -1.01 -9.38
C ARG A 222 20.60 -2.51 -9.52
N ASP A 223 19.74 -3.08 -8.69
CA ASP A 223 19.48 -4.53 -8.66
C ASP A 223 18.78 -5.01 -9.93
N GLY A 224 17.79 -4.25 -10.40
CA GLY A 224 17.10 -4.48 -11.68
C GLY A 224 17.93 -4.07 -12.91
N ARG A 225 19.16 -3.58 -12.70
CA ARG A 225 20.06 -3.10 -13.76
C ARG A 225 19.41 -2.04 -14.66
N ALA A 226 18.59 -1.18 -14.06
CA ALA A 226 18.07 0.01 -14.72
C ALA A 226 19.27 0.79 -15.29
N GLY A 227 19.22 1.06 -16.60
CA GLY A 227 20.32 1.72 -17.29
C GLY A 227 20.58 3.14 -16.75
N PRO A 228 21.64 3.83 -17.21
CA PRO A 228 21.99 5.19 -16.78
C PRO A 228 20.91 6.26 -17.07
N LYS A 229 19.83 5.85 -17.77
CA LYS A 229 18.66 6.65 -18.10
C LYS A 229 17.65 6.75 -16.96
N VAL A 230 17.80 6.00 -15.87
CA VAL A 230 16.92 6.09 -14.69
C VAL A 230 17.70 6.67 -13.51
N ARG A 231 17.17 7.74 -12.92
CA ARG A 231 17.76 8.41 -11.75
C ARG A 231 16.69 8.68 -10.70
N PHE A 232 17.14 8.78 -9.47
CA PHE A 232 16.29 9.13 -8.34
C PHE A 232 16.94 10.21 -7.50
N GLU A 233 16.18 11.23 -7.12
CA GLU A 233 16.65 12.38 -6.36
C GLU A 233 15.75 12.69 -5.17
N VAL A 234 16.37 13.22 -4.11
CA VAL A 234 15.62 13.75 -2.97
C VAL A 234 15.27 15.19 -3.30
N ALA A 235 14.02 15.45 -3.64
CA ALA A 235 13.55 16.78 -4.04
C ALA A 235 12.05 16.92 -3.77
N ALA A 236 11.65 18.12 -3.37
CA ALA A 236 10.24 18.50 -3.28
C ALA A 236 9.68 18.85 -4.67
N ALA A 237 8.35 18.78 -4.80
CA ALA A 237 7.66 19.02 -6.08
C ALA A 237 7.83 20.46 -6.62
N ASP A 238 8.15 21.43 -5.76
CA ASP A 238 8.46 22.82 -6.11
C ASP A 238 9.95 23.06 -6.41
N GLN A 239 10.79 22.02 -6.28
CA GLN A 239 12.24 22.06 -6.48
C GLN A 239 12.72 21.21 -7.65
N LEU A 240 11.82 20.85 -8.57
CA LEU A 240 12.16 20.05 -9.74
C LEU A 240 13.22 20.75 -10.60
N SER A 241 14.26 20.00 -10.98
CA SER A 241 15.39 20.48 -11.76
C SER A 241 15.74 19.50 -12.89
N GLY A 242 16.25 20.00 -14.02
CA GLY A 242 16.62 19.15 -15.17
C GLY A 242 15.55 19.04 -16.27
N GLY A 243 14.55 19.92 -16.26
CA GLY A 243 13.62 20.09 -17.37
C GLY A 243 14.26 20.77 -18.61
N PRO A 244 13.49 20.94 -19.70
CA PRO A 244 12.06 20.63 -19.82
C PRO A 244 11.79 19.11 -19.84
N TYR A 245 10.59 18.72 -19.38
CA TYR A 245 10.09 17.34 -19.42
C TYR A 245 8.99 17.23 -20.47
N ASP A 246 8.96 16.09 -21.15
CA ASP A 246 7.90 15.73 -22.11
C ASP A 246 6.69 15.10 -21.40
N LEU A 247 6.90 14.52 -20.21
CA LEU A 247 5.86 13.95 -19.36
C LEU A 247 6.21 14.18 -17.89
N VAL A 248 5.23 14.66 -17.11
CA VAL A 248 5.29 14.74 -15.65
C VAL A 248 4.19 13.84 -15.09
N THR A 249 4.56 12.93 -14.19
CA THR A 249 3.61 12.06 -13.49
C THR A 249 3.58 12.39 -11.99
N MET A 250 2.38 12.28 -11.41
CA MET A 250 2.10 12.40 -9.97
C MET A 250 1.09 11.32 -9.63
N PHE A 251 1.57 10.14 -9.23
CA PHE A 251 0.69 9.02 -8.91
C PHE A 251 0.28 9.08 -7.43
N ASP A 252 -0.96 9.49 -7.19
CA ASP A 252 -1.61 9.55 -5.88
C ASP A 252 -0.81 10.25 -4.77
N CYS A 253 -0.06 11.30 -5.11
CA CYS A 253 0.79 12.01 -4.16
C CYS A 253 0.45 13.51 -4.00
N LEU A 254 -0.23 14.12 -4.97
CA LEU A 254 -0.44 15.57 -5.00
C LEU A 254 -1.26 16.05 -3.79
N HIS A 255 -2.26 15.28 -3.36
CA HIS A 255 -3.16 15.67 -2.27
C HIS A 255 -2.50 15.65 -0.89
N ASP A 256 -1.36 14.96 -0.75
CA ASP A 256 -0.60 14.86 0.50
C ASP A 256 0.50 15.92 0.63
N MET A 257 0.80 16.65 -0.45
CA MET A 257 1.86 17.65 -0.45
C MET A 257 1.48 18.86 0.42
N GLY A 258 2.47 19.43 1.12
CA GLY A 258 2.25 20.63 1.94
C GLY A 258 1.82 21.88 1.13
N ASP A 259 2.22 21.98 -0.13
CA ASP A 259 1.74 23.00 -1.09
C ASP A 259 1.37 22.34 -2.45
N PRO A 260 0.16 21.76 -2.57
CA PRO A 260 -0.26 21.09 -3.80
C PRO A 260 -0.47 22.08 -4.95
N ILE A 261 -0.77 23.35 -4.65
CA ILE A 261 -0.97 24.39 -5.66
C ILE A 261 0.39 24.80 -6.24
N GLY A 262 1.40 24.97 -5.38
CA GLY A 262 2.79 25.22 -5.79
C GLY A 262 3.32 24.10 -6.68
N ALA A 263 3.14 22.85 -6.25
CA ALA A 263 3.51 21.67 -7.04
C ALA A 263 2.83 21.67 -8.43
N ALA A 264 1.52 21.90 -8.50
CA ALA A 264 0.79 21.95 -9.77
C ALA A 264 1.21 23.12 -10.67
N ARG A 265 1.64 24.26 -10.10
CA ARG A 265 2.17 25.39 -10.87
C ARG A 265 3.55 25.10 -11.44
N GLN A 266 4.39 24.36 -10.71
CA GLN A 266 5.76 24.05 -11.13
C GLN A 266 5.82 23.14 -12.36
N VAL A 267 4.79 22.31 -12.57
CA VAL A 267 4.74 21.31 -13.65
C VAL A 267 3.86 21.71 -14.84
N ARG A 268 3.37 22.95 -14.85
CA ARG A 268 2.67 23.56 -16.00
C ARG A 268 3.66 24.14 -17.00
#